data_AF-A0A380L337-F1
#
_entry.id   AF-A0A380L337-F1
#
_cell.length_a   1.000
_cell.length_b   1.000
_cell.length_c   1.000
_cell.angle_alpha   90.00
_cell.angle_beta   90.00
_cell.angle_gamma   90.00
#
_symmetry.space_group_name_H-M   'P 1'
#
loop_
_entity.id
_entity.type
_entity.pdbx_description
1 polymer ?
#
loop_
_entity_poly.entity_id
_entity_poly.type
_entity_poly.pdbx_seq_one_letter_code
_entity_poly.pdbx_strand_id
1 'polypeptide(L)'
;MRWIKRFVFISKSVLTCVMIYLLMTKFNDRHLTDLKQLLTYQILYPFPVFPQENFNFLRVIMILGLSFTSFFMTFLLLSDLSNGGRELVRFHSKNSMDYKYKIGKVVLPHYLVEFIVQAVCIVGVALTLPSLSWNLAEVLYLLVSWFVVDWLCFSMIELYSSSSVIVIMALAGEILVRYLLMTYIGWFVFIIVALFLLESYWRERQHVKN
;
A
#
# COMPACT_ATOMS: atom_id res chain seq x y z
N MET A 1 6.13 27.16 -7.55
CA MET A 1 5.76 25.97 -6.73
C MET A 1 4.58 25.15 -7.29
N ARG A 2 3.42 25.73 -7.64
CA ARG A 2 2.25 24.93 -8.14
C ARG A 2 2.56 24.10 -9.41
N TRP A 3 3.29 24.67 -10.36
CA TRP A 3 3.69 23.99 -11.59
C TRP A 3 4.60 22.80 -11.35
N ILE A 4 5.55 22.90 -10.41
CA ILE A 4 6.45 21.81 -10.03
C ILE A 4 5.65 20.65 -9.43
N LYS A 5 4.70 20.94 -8.53
CA LYS A 5 3.83 19.89 -7.94
C LYS A 5 3.01 19.16 -9.00
N ARG A 6 2.44 19.89 -9.97
CA ARG A 6 1.70 19.30 -11.10
C ARG A 6 2.62 18.46 -11.99
N PHE A 7 3.80 18.96 -12.30
CA PHE A 7 4.78 18.25 -13.11
C PHE A 7 5.19 16.92 -12.46
N VAL A 8 5.52 16.95 -11.16
CA VAL A 8 5.86 15.74 -10.39
C VAL A 8 4.70 14.75 -10.37
N PHE A 9 3.47 15.22 -10.20
CA PHE A 9 2.28 14.37 -10.22
C PHE A 9 2.06 13.70 -11.58
N ILE A 10 2.19 14.46 -12.67
CA ILE A 10 2.05 13.93 -14.04
C ILE A 10 3.17 12.95 -14.35
N SER A 11 4.43 13.30 -14.08
CA SER A 11 5.58 12.45 -14.39
C SER A 11 5.52 11.12 -13.64
N LYS A 12 5.15 11.15 -12.35
CA LYS A 12 4.89 9.96 -11.54
C LYS A 12 3.75 9.12 -12.12
N SER A 13 2.65 9.73 -12.54
CA SER A 13 1.50 9.01 -13.10
C SER A 13 1.87 8.32 -14.42
N VAL A 14 2.61 9.00 -15.30
CA VAL A 14 3.14 8.43 -16.54
C VAL A 14 4.06 7.26 -16.24
N LEU A 15 5.02 7.43 -15.32
CA LEU A 15 5.94 6.36 -14.92
C LEU A 15 5.19 5.16 -14.34
N THR A 16 4.19 5.39 -13.48
CA THR A 16 3.32 4.35 -12.90
C THR A 16 2.61 3.56 -14.00
N CYS A 17 1.96 4.25 -14.94
CA CYS A 17 1.31 3.63 -16.09
C CYS A 17 2.30 2.83 -16.96
N VAL A 18 3.50 3.34 -17.23
CA VAL A 18 4.55 2.63 -17.99
C VAL A 18 5.01 1.37 -17.26
N MET A 19 5.24 1.44 -15.95
CA MET A 19 5.66 0.28 -15.15
C MET A 19 4.57 -0.80 -15.13
N ILE A 20 3.30 -0.40 -14.96
CA ILE A 20 2.15 -1.31 -15.03
C ILE A 20 2.08 -1.96 -16.41
N TYR A 21 2.19 -1.18 -17.49
CA TYR A 21 2.21 -1.71 -18.86
C TYR A 21 3.32 -2.74 -19.06
N LEU A 22 4.55 -2.43 -18.63
CA LEU A 22 5.69 -3.36 -18.74
C LEU A 22 5.46 -4.65 -17.95
N LEU A 23 4.97 -4.56 -16.71
CA LEU A 23 4.68 -5.73 -15.88
C LEU A 23 3.56 -6.59 -16.48
N MET A 24 2.50 -5.97 -17.01
CA MET A 24 1.35 -6.68 -17.58
C MET A 24 1.62 -7.28 -18.97
N THR A 25 2.60 -6.77 -19.71
CA THR A 25 2.88 -7.21 -21.09
C THR A 25 4.21 -7.94 -21.24
N LYS A 26 5.32 -7.32 -20.82
CA LYS A 26 6.68 -7.83 -21.06
C LYS A 26 7.13 -8.87 -20.06
N PHE A 27 6.62 -8.80 -18.83
CA PHE A 27 6.88 -9.80 -17.79
C PHE A 27 5.80 -10.90 -17.73
N ASN A 28 4.81 -10.86 -18.61
CA ASN A 28 3.77 -11.88 -18.71
C ASN A 28 4.25 -13.11 -19.51
N ASP A 29 5.29 -13.77 -19.00
CA ASP A 29 5.93 -14.92 -19.67
C ASP A 29 4.98 -16.11 -19.90
N ARG A 30 3.89 -16.19 -19.12
CA ARG A 30 2.88 -17.26 -19.21
C ARG A 30 1.66 -16.90 -20.06
N HIS A 31 1.65 -15.74 -20.71
CA HIS A 31 0.51 -15.26 -21.50
C HIS A 31 -0.82 -15.34 -20.74
N LEU A 32 -0.80 -14.96 -19.46
CA LEU A 32 -2.02 -14.90 -18.64
C LEU A 32 -3.03 -13.99 -19.32
N THR A 33 -4.23 -14.52 -19.57
CA THR A 33 -5.32 -13.82 -20.25
C THR A 33 -6.33 -13.24 -19.29
N ASP A 34 -6.31 -13.63 -18.01
CA ASP A 34 -7.21 -13.10 -16.99
C ASP A 34 -6.59 -11.93 -16.22
N LEU A 35 -7.32 -10.81 -16.14
CA LEU A 35 -6.84 -9.58 -15.49
C LEU A 35 -6.50 -9.80 -14.00
N LYS A 36 -7.33 -10.53 -13.23
CA LYS A 36 -7.06 -10.75 -11.81
C LYS A 36 -5.79 -11.57 -11.62
N GLN A 37 -5.61 -12.64 -12.40
CA GLN A 37 -4.39 -13.44 -12.34
C GLN A 37 -3.17 -12.60 -12.73
N LEU A 38 -3.29 -11.78 -13.77
CA LEU A 38 -2.21 -10.91 -14.23
C LEU A 38 -1.81 -9.90 -13.14
N LEU A 39 -2.77 -9.24 -12.50
CA LEU A 39 -2.50 -8.32 -11.38
C LEU A 39 -1.88 -9.06 -10.18
N THR A 40 -2.40 -10.24 -9.87
CA THR A 40 -1.91 -11.06 -8.76
C THR A 40 -0.44 -11.42 -8.96
N TYR A 41 -0.10 -12.00 -10.11
CA TYR A 41 1.21 -12.60 -10.34
C TYR A 41 2.27 -11.61 -10.85
N GLN A 42 1.86 -10.50 -11.48
CA GLN A 42 2.80 -9.53 -12.05
C GLN A 42 2.92 -8.24 -11.22
N ILE A 43 1.92 -7.89 -10.41
CA ILE A 43 1.89 -6.62 -9.69
C ILE A 43 1.93 -6.82 -8.16
N LEU A 44 1.18 -7.80 -7.64
CA LEU A 44 1.00 -7.98 -6.20
C LEU A 44 1.94 -9.00 -5.57
N TYR A 45 2.34 -10.04 -6.31
CA TYR A 45 3.15 -11.12 -5.77
C TYR A 45 4.54 -11.15 -6.43
N PRO A 46 5.61 -10.75 -5.71
CA PRO A 46 6.95 -10.64 -6.31
C PRO A 46 7.68 -11.99 -6.44
N PHE A 47 7.25 -13.02 -5.71
CA PHE A 47 7.93 -14.31 -5.62
C PHE A 47 7.43 -15.30 -6.68
N PRO A 48 8.22 -16.33 -7.04
CA PRO A 48 7.74 -17.39 -7.92
C PRO A 48 6.55 -18.11 -7.26
N VAL A 49 5.48 -18.33 -8.04
CA VAL A 49 4.30 -19.12 -7.59
C VAL A 49 4.37 -20.53 -8.13
N PHE A 50 4.93 -20.69 -9.33
CA PHE A 50 4.91 -21.94 -10.04
C PHE A 50 6.23 -22.70 -9.83
N PRO A 51 6.20 -24.04 -9.69
CA PRO A 51 7.39 -24.85 -9.38
C PRO A 51 8.55 -24.73 -10.39
N GLN A 52 8.25 -24.27 -11.61
CA GLN A 52 9.22 -24.13 -12.71
C GLN A 52 9.69 -22.69 -12.90
N GLU A 53 9.21 -21.73 -12.11
CA GLU A 53 9.65 -20.34 -12.21
C GLU A 53 10.94 -20.09 -11.42
N ASN A 54 11.92 -19.53 -12.11
CA ASN A 54 13.10 -18.99 -11.45
C ASN A 54 12.76 -17.65 -10.79
N PHE A 55 13.40 -17.37 -9.66
CA PHE A 55 13.30 -16.08 -9.01
C PHE A 55 13.83 -14.98 -9.93
N ASN A 56 12.97 -14.02 -10.29
CA ASN A 56 13.33 -12.89 -11.14
C ASN A 56 13.51 -11.61 -10.29
N PHE A 57 14.76 -11.29 -9.96
CA PHE A 57 15.09 -10.11 -9.16
C PHE A 57 14.63 -8.79 -9.79
N LEU A 58 14.64 -8.70 -11.13
CA LEU A 58 14.17 -7.51 -11.83
C LEU A 58 12.67 -7.28 -11.61
N ARG A 59 11.87 -8.35 -11.57
CA ARG A 59 10.44 -8.26 -11.25
C ARG A 59 10.21 -7.71 -9.84
N VAL A 60 11.00 -8.18 -8.86
CA VAL A 60 10.92 -7.66 -7.48
C VAL A 60 11.23 -6.17 -7.43
N ILE A 61 12.31 -5.73 -8.10
CA ILE A 61 12.66 -4.30 -8.19
C ILE A 61 11.54 -3.51 -8.87
N MET A 62 10.95 -4.03 -9.95
CA MET A 62 9.88 -3.36 -10.66
C MET A 62 8.61 -3.23 -9.80
N ILE A 63 8.24 -4.24 -9.01
CA ILE A 63 7.08 -4.18 -8.11
C ILE A 63 7.32 -3.20 -6.96
N LEU A 64 8.51 -3.22 -6.36
CA LEU A 64 8.91 -2.24 -5.35
C LEU A 64 8.89 -0.83 -5.94
N GLY A 65 9.57 -0.63 -7.07
CA GLY A 65 9.62 0.65 -7.77
C GLY A 65 8.24 1.16 -8.17
N LEU A 66 7.34 0.26 -8.61
CA LEU A 66 5.96 0.60 -8.92
C LEU A 66 5.23 1.10 -7.66
N SER A 67 5.38 0.40 -6.54
CA SER A 67 4.72 0.79 -5.28
C SER A 67 5.28 2.10 -4.73
N PHE A 68 6.61 2.27 -4.67
CA PHE A 68 7.26 3.52 -4.24
C PHE A 68 6.90 4.69 -5.15
N THR A 69 6.86 4.47 -6.47
CA THR A 69 6.44 5.50 -7.42
C THR A 69 4.96 5.83 -7.20
N SER A 70 4.08 4.83 -7.16
CA SER A 70 2.62 4.99 -7.03
C SER A 70 2.21 5.67 -5.74
N PHE A 71 2.93 5.47 -4.63
CA PHE A 71 2.61 6.03 -3.30
C PHE A 71 3.65 7.02 -2.74
N PHE A 72 4.49 7.58 -3.63
CA PHE A 72 5.55 8.51 -3.27
C PHE A 72 5.18 9.59 -2.22
N MET A 73 4.06 10.32 -2.38
CA MET A 73 3.71 11.39 -1.44
C MET A 73 3.23 10.83 -0.11
N THR A 74 2.48 9.73 -0.12
CA THR A 74 2.08 9.02 1.09
C THR A 74 3.30 8.56 1.87
N PHE A 75 4.29 7.96 1.20
CA PHE A 75 5.51 7.47 1.86
C PHE A 75 6.39 8.60 2.40
N LEU A 76 6.50 9.69 1.64
CA LEU A 76 7.22 10.88 2.10
C LEU A 76 6.55 11.49 3.34
N LEU A 77 5.21 11.56 3.35
CA LEU A 77 4.45 12.04 4.49
C LEU A 77 4.62 11.15 5.73
N LEU A 78 4.54 9.83 5.58
CA LEU A 78 4.78 8.87 6.68
C LEU A 78 6.20 9.01 7.24
N SER A 79 7.20 9.15 6.36
CA SER A 79 8.58 9.41 6.76
C SER A 79 8.71 10.71 7.56
N ASP A 80 8.11 11.80 7.08
CA ASP A 80 8.15 13.11 7.75
C ASP A 80 7.44 13.10 9.10
N LEU A 81 6.29 12.41 9.20
CA LEU A 81 5.58 12.24 10.46
C LEU A 81 6.46 11.50 11.48
N SER A 82 7.13 10.42 11.06
CA SER A 82 8.04 9.67 11.94
C SER A 82 9.27 10.48 12.40
N ASN A 83 9.66 11.52 11.66
CA ASN A 83 10.77 12.44 12.00
C ASN A 83 10.29 13.72 12.72
N GLY A 84 9.30 13.61 13.60
CA GLY A 84 8.87 14.68 14.51
C GLY A 84 7.55 15.37 14.13
N GLY A 85 7.06 15.22 12.90
CA GLY A 85 5.72 15.71 12.52
C GLY A 85 4.61 15.12 13.40
N ARG A 86 4.80 13.88 13.84
CA ARG A 86 3.89 13.16 14.73
C ARG A 86 3.82 13.75 16.15
N GLU A 87 4.92 14.32 16.66
CA GLU A 87 4.91 14.99 17.97
C GLU A 87 4.07 16.27 17.92
N LEU A 88 4.17 17.05 16.85
CA LEU A 88 3.33 18.23 16.65
C LEU A 88 1.83 17.87 16.68
N VAL A 89 1.44 16.77 16.02
CA VAL A 89 0.05 16.29 16.06
C VAL A 89 -0.33 15.83 17.48
N ARG A 90 0.59 15.17 18.18
CA ARG A 90 0.39 14.71 19.56
C ARG A 90 0.17 15.88 20.53
N PHE A 91 0.94 16.96 20.43
CA PHE A 91 0.78 18.16 21.26
C PHE A 91 -0.60 18.82 21.11
N HIS A 92 -1.18 18.76 19.91
CA HIS A 92 -2.49 19.34 19.63
C HIS A 92 -3.65 18.36 19.87
N SER A 93 -3.37 17.16 20.41
CA SER A 93 -4.37 16.11 20.61
C SER A 93 -4.83 16.03 22.05
N LYS A 94 -6.14 15.95 22.26
CA LYS A 94 -6.75 15.91 23.60
C LYS A 94 -6.50 14.57 24.31
N ASN A 95 -6.44 13.50 23.54
CA ASN A 95 -6.21 12.15 24.03
C ASN A 95 -5.61 11.26 22.92
N SER A 96 -5.32 10.02 23.26
CA SER A 96 -4.71 9.05 22.33
C SER A 96 -5.60 8.72 21.11
N MET A 97 -6.92 8.79 21.23
CA MET A 97 -7.84 8.49 20.12
C MET A 97 -7.96 9.66 19.15
N ASP A 98 -8.03 10.89 19.68
CA ASP A 98 -7.98 12.14 18.89
C ASP A 98 -6.67 12.23 18.09
N TYR A 99 -5.56 11.82 18.70
CA TYR A 99 -4.27 11.69 18.03
C TYR A 99 -4.31 10.69 16.87
N LYS A 100 -4.76 9.44 17.11
CA LYS A 100 -4.89 8.40 16.06
C LYS A 100 -5.79 8.88 14.91
N TYR A 101 -6.90 9.54 15.22
CA TYR A 101 -7.82 10.12 14.24
C TYR A 101 -7.18 11.24 13.41
N LYS A 102 -6.48 12.19 14.05
CA LYS A 102 -5.83 13.31 13.34
C LYS A 102 -4.74 12.84 12.38
N ILE A 103 -3.93 11.88 12.81
CA ILE A 103 -2.93 11.24 11.95
C ILE A 103 -3.61 10.59 10.74
N GLY A 104 -4.65 9.77 10.97
CA GLY A 104 -5.41 9.15 9.88
C GLY A 104 -6.01 10.18 8.92
N LYS A 105 -6.54 11.29 9.44
CA LYS A 105 -7.10 12.40 8.64
C LYS A 105 -6.04 13.09 7.76
N VAL A 106 -4.78 13.09 8.16
CA VAL A 106 -3.67 13.69 7.40
C VAL A 106 -3.19 12.75 6.30
N VAL A 107 -3.05 11.46 6.60
CA VAL A 107 -2.50 10.46 5.67
C VAL A 107 -3.53 9.99 4.64
N LEU A 108 -4.78 9.71 5.07
CA LEU A 108 -5.81 9.08 4.23
C LEU A 108 -6.08 9.82 2.91
N PRO A 109 -6.20 11.16 2.86
CA PRO A 109 -6.48 11.84 1.60
C PRO A 109 -5.37 11.68 0.57
N HIS A 110 -4.11 11.67 1.01
CA HIS A 110 -2.95 11.49 0.13
C HIS A 110 -2.94 10.07 -0.43
N TYR A 111 -3.12 9.08 0.46
CA TYR A 111 -3.19 7.68 0.07
C TYR A 111 -4.35 7.41 -0.91
N LEU A 112 -5.55 7.93 -0.61
CA LEU A 112 -6.73 7.73 -1.44
C LEU A 112 -6.54 8.26 -2.87
N VAL A 113 -5.99 9.48 -3.01
CA VAL A 113 -5.74 10.07 -4.33
C VAL A 113 -4.71 9.24 -5.11
N GLU A 114 -3.61 8.85 -4.46
CA GLU A 114 -2.56 8.05 -5.11
C GLU A 114 -3.05 6.64 -5.50
N PHE A 115 -3.89 6.02 -4.65
CA PHE A 115 -4.52 4.74 -4.93
C PHE A 115 -5.48 4.81 -6.12
N ILE A 116 -6.31 5.86 -6.19
CA ILE A 116 -7.22 6.07 -7.32
C ILE A 116 -6.42 6.23 -8.62
N VAL A 117 -5.33 6.98 -8.61
CA VAL A 117 -4.45 7.15 -9.79
C VAL A 117 -3.87 5.81 -10.22
N GLN A 118 -3.38 5.00 -9.28
CA GLN A 118 -2.86 3.67 -9.60
C GLN A 118 -3.95 2.77 -10.20
N ALA A 119 -5.14 2.75 -9.61
CA ALA A 119 -6.27 1.97 -10.11
C ALA A 119 -6.68 2.41 -11.53
N VAL A 120 -6.71 3.72 -11.79
CA VAL A 120 -6.97 4.26 -13.13
C VAL A 120 -5.88 3.85 -14.13
N CYS A 121 -4.60 3.87 -13.75
CA CYS A 121 -3.53 3.37 -14.61
C CYS A 121 -3.68 1.87 -14.90
N ILE A 122 -4.04 1.05 -13.91
CA ILE A 122 -4.28 -0.38 -14.09
C ILE A 122 -5.42 -0.62 -15.10
N VAL A 123 -6.57 0.02 -14.88
CA VAL A 123 -7.73 -0.12 -15.77
C VAL A 123 -7.41 0.43 -17.16
N GLY A 124 -6.74 1.58 -17.24
CA GLY A 124 -6.34 2.19 -18.51
C GLY A 124 -5.43 1.29 -19.33
N VAL A 125 -4.42 0.68 -18.71
CA VAL A 125 -3.55 -0.31 -19.36
C VAL A 125 -4.34 -1.55 -19.77
N ALA A 126 -5.19 -2.08 -18.89
CA ALA A 126 -5.99 -3.27 -19.18
C ALA A 126 -6.88 -3.09 -20.41
N LEU A 127 -7.49 -1.91 -20.59
CA LEU A 127 -8.30 -1.58 -21.77
C LEU A 127 -7.52 -1.59 -23.09
N THR A 128 -6.18 -1.44 -23.05
CA THR A 128 -5.33 -1.52 -24.25
C THR A 128 -4.94 -2.96 -24.63
N LEU A 129 -5.32 -3.96 -23.82
CA LEU A 129 -4.98 -5.38 -24.02
C LEU A 129 -6.21 -6.16 -24.53
N PRO A 130 -6.38 -6.32 -25.86
CA PRO A 130 -7.63 -6.79 -26.46
C PRO A 130 -8.00 -8.25 -26.15
N SER A 131 -7.05 -9.07 -25.71
CA SER A 131 -7.25 -10.49 -25.37
C SER A 131 -7.48 -10.73 -23.87
N LEU A 132 -7.62 -9.68 -23.06
CA LEU A 132 -7.71 -9.79 -21.61
C LEU A 132 -9.17 -10.01 -21.17
N SER A 133 -9.46 -11.16 -20.56
CA SER A 133 -10.73 -11.37 -19.86
C SER A 133 -10.72 -10.60 -18.54
N TRP A 134 -11.84 -9.93 -18.24
CA TRP A 134 -11.99 -9.15 -17.02
C TRP A 134 -13.36 -9.37 -16.40
N ASN A 135 -13.35 -9.69 -15.11
CA ASN A 135 -14.54 -9.72 -14.26
C ASN A 135 -14.49 -8.53 -13.31
N LEU A 136 -15.39 -7.56 -13.51
CA LEU A 136 -15.42 -6.33 -12.73
C LEU A 136 -15.54 -6.60 -11.23
N ALA A 137 -16.36 -7.57 -10.82
CA ALA A 137 -16.56 -7.88 -9.40
C ALA A 137 -15.27 -8.39 -8.74
N GLU A 138 -14.52 -9.24 -9.44
CA GLU A 138 -13.25 -9.78 -8.94
C GLU A 138 -12.15 -8.71 -8.89
N VAL A 139 -12.10 -7.82 -9.89
CA VAL A 139 -11.14 -6.71 -9.91
C VAL A 139 -11.45 -5.71 -8.80
N LEU A 140 -12.73 -5.37 -8.59
CA LEU A 140 -13.16 -4.51 -7.48
C LEU A 140 -12.82 -5.14 -6.13
N TYR A 141 -13.08 -6.43 -5.95
CA TYR A 141 -12.71 -7.14 -4.72
C TYR A 141 -11.20 -7.08 -4.46
N LEU A 142 -10.38 -7.29 -5.51
CA LEU A 142 -8.92 -7.20 -5.41
C LEU A 142 -8.47 -5.79 -5.01
N LEU A 143 -9.00 -4.75 -5.67
CA LEU A 143 -8.66 -3.35 -5.39
C LEU A 143 -9.08 -2.93 -3.98
N VAL A 144 -10.28 -3.32 -3.52
CA VAL A 144 -10.74 -3.00 -2.16
C VAL A 144 -9.90 -3.74 -1.12
N SER A 145 -9.59 -5.01 -1.35
CA SER A 145 -8.74 -5.80 -0.44
C SER A 145 -7.34 -5.21 -0.34
N TRP A 146 -6.78 -4.78 -1.48
CA TRP A 146 -5.49 -4.09 -1.53
C TRP A 146 -5.56 -2.79 -0.74
N PHE A 147 -6.56 -1.94 -1.01
CA PHE A 147 -6.74 -0.67 -0.30
C PHE A 147 -6.78 -0.85 1.22
N VAL A 148 -7.56 -1.83 1.69
CA VAL A 148 -7.71 -2.10 3.13
C VAL A 148 -6.41 -2.59 3.74
N VAL A 149 -5.70 -3.52 3.10
CA VAL A 149 -4.43 -4.04 3.62
C VAL A 149 -3.37 -2.94 3.74
N ASP A 150 -3.14 -2.19 2.67
CA ASP A 150 -2.20 -1.07 2.67
C ASP A 150 -2.56 -0.04 3.75
N TRP A 151 -3.84 0.34 3.84
CA TRP A 151 -4.30 1.32 4.83
C TRP A 151 -4.04 0.86 6.27
N LEU A 152 -4.32 -0.41 6.56
CA LEU A 152 -4.06 -1.01 7.87
C LEU A 152 -2.57 -1.06 8.17
N CYS A 153 -1.74 -1.47 7.20
CA CYS A 153 -0.30 -1.47 7.33
C CYS A 153 0.27 -0.07 7.56
N PHE A 154 -0.14 0.93 6.77
CA PHE A 154 0.32 2.31 6.94
C PHE A 154 -0.09 2.88 8.29
N SER A 155 -1.30 2.57 8.75
CA SER A 155 -1.76 2.95 10.09
C SER A 155 -0.88 2.33 11.18
N MET A 156 -0.50 1.06 11.06
CA MET A 156 0.41 0.41 12.01
C MET A 156 1.82 0.99 11.95
N ILE A 157 2.37 1.18 10.76
CA ILE A 157 3.71 1.74 10.56
C ILE A 157 3.78 3.13 11.20
N GLU A 158 2.79 3.98 10.97
CA GLU A 158 2.76 5.33 11.51
C GLU A 158 2.66 5.36 13.05
N LEU A 159 1.90 4.44 13.64
CA LEU A 159 1.70 4.39 15.08
C LEU A 159 2.92 3.84 15.84
N TYR A 160 3.67 2.91 15.23
CA TYR A 160 4.72 2.17 15.93
C TYR A 160 6.15 2.46 15.46
N SER A 161 6.34 3.08 14.29
CA SER A 161 7.69 3.45 13.84
C SER A 161 8.29 4.56 14.69
N SER A 162 9.62 4.53 14.85
CA SER A 162 10.39 5.52 15.60
C SER A 162 11.31 6.37 14.72
N SER A 163 11.50 5.99 13.45
CA SER A 163 12.35 6.71 12.51
C SER A 163 11.90 6.51 11.06
N SER A 164 12.27 7.44 10.18
CA SER A 164 11.97 7.34 8.75
C SER A 164 12.57 6.10 8.09
N VAL A 165 13.74 5.65 8.55
CA VAL A 165 14.38 4.42 8.04
C VAL A 165 13.49 3.21 8.31
N ILE A 166 12.94 3.11 9.52
CA ILE A 166 12.02 2.02 9.89
C ILE A 166 10.75 2.09 9.07
N VAL A 167 10.21 3.29 8.80
CA VAL A 167 9.05 3.46 7.92
C VAL A 167 9.35 2.90 6.53
N ILE A 168 10.45 3.29 5.89
CA ILE A 168 10.80 2.83 4.54
C ILE A 168 11.01 1.31 4.52
N MET A 169 11.70 0.75 5.52
CA MET A 169 11.89 -0.70 5.63
C MET A 169 10.57 -1.44 5.81
N ALA A 170 9.67 -0.94 6.65
CA ALA A 170 8.37 -1.55 6.89
C ALA A 170 7.46 -1.46 5.67
N LEU A 171 7.50 -0.37 4.91
CA LEU A 171 6.80 -0.22 3.63
C LEU A 171 7.34 -1.19 2.57
N ALA A 172 8.67 -1.32 2.45
CA ALA A 172 9.27 -2.31 1.56
C ALA A 172 8.86 -3.74 1.95
N GLY A 173 8.88 -4.05 3.25
CA GLY A 173 8.43 -5.34 3.77
C GLY A 173 6.95 -5.60 3.47
N GLU A 174 6.08 -4.60 3.69
CA GLU A 174 4.65 -4.64 3.35
C GLU A 174 4.45 -4.98 1.89
N ILE A 175 5.08 -4.26 0.95
CA ILE A 175 4.97 -4.52 -0.49
C ILE A 175 5.30 -5.98 -0.84
N LEU A 176 6.32 -6.57 -0.19
CA LEU A 176 6.75 -7.94 -0.45
C LEU A 176 5.75 -8.99 0.06
N VAL A 177 5.08 -8.73 1.18
CA VAL A 177 4.14 -9.68 1.80
C VAL A 177 2.67 -9.34 1.56
N ARG A 178 2.39 -8.24 0.86
CA ARG A 178 1.04 -7.68 0.64
C ARG A 178 0.03 -8.70 0.18
N TYR A 179 0.36 -9.46 -0.88
CA TYR A 179 -0.56 -10.46 -1.41
C TYR A 179 -0.90 -11.57 -0.40
N LEU A 180 0.06 -11.94 0.45
CA LEU A 180 -0.18 -12.89 1.55
C LEU A 180 -1.19 -12.29 2.56
N LEU A 181 -1.01 -11.02 2.92
CA LEU A 181 -1.94 -10.31 3.81
C LEU A 181 -3.34 -10.18 3.21
N MET A 182 -3.44 -9.92 1.90
CA MET A 182 -4.71 -9.88 1.18
C MET A 182 -5.41 -11.24 1.16
N THR A 183 -4.65 -12.33 0.98
CA THR A 183 -5.18 -13.70 0.98
C THR A 183 -5.79 -14.06 2.34
N TYR A 184 -5.18 -13.58 3.43
CA TYR A 184 -5.63 -13.83 4.81
C TYR A 184 -6.25 -12.59 5.46
N ILE A 185 -6.92 -11.74 4.68
CA ILE A 185 -7.40 -10.42 5.14
C ILE A 185 -8.29 -10.50 6.39
N GLY A 186 -9.17 -11.51 6.49
CA GLY A 186 -10.01 -11.69 7.68
C GLY A 186 -9.21 -11.92 8.96
N TRP A 187 -8.19 -12.79 8.90
CA TRP A 187 -7.27 -13.02 10.01
C TRP A 187 -6.43 -11.80 10.32
N PHE A 188 -5.97 -11.10 9.29
CA PHE A 188 -5.19 -9.88 9.44
C PHE A 188 -5.99 -8.79 10.17
N VAL A 189 -7.23 -8.53 9.76
CA VAL A 189 -8.13 -7.59 10.46
C VAL A 189 -8.38 -8.05 11.89
N PHE A 190 -8.62 -9.35 12.12
CA PHE A 190 -8.83 -9.89 13.46
C PHE A 190 -7.64 -9.64 14.39
N ILE A 191 -6.41 -9.90 13.92
CA ILE A 191 -5.18 -9.66 14.69
C ILE A 191 -5.06 -8.18 15.05
N ILE A 192 -5.33 -7.28 14.11
CA ILE A 192 -5.30 -5.83 14.37
C ILE A 192 -6.29 -5.45 15.45
N VAL A 193 -7.55 -5.89 15.33
CA VAL A 193 -8.58 -5.61 16.33
C VAL A 193 -8.19 -6.18 17.70
N ALA A 194 -7.68 -7.40 17.75
CA ALA A 194 -7.21 -8.04 18.99
C ALA A 194 -6.07 -7.23 19.65
N LEU A 195 -5.12 -6.73 18.87
CA LEU A 195 -4.04 -5.87 19.38
C LEU A 195 -4.58 -4.56 19.98
N PHE A 196 -5.55 -3.92 19.32
CA PHE A 196 -6.20 -2.72 19.85
C PHE A 196 -6.96 -2.98 21.16
N LEU A 197 -7.66 -4.11 21.26
CA LEU A 197 -8.37 -4.50 22.49
C LEU A 197 -7.39 -4.81 23.63
N LEU A 198 -6.31 -5.53 23.34
CA LEU A 198 -5.25 -5.80 24.32
C LEU A 198 -4.60 -4.51 24.82
N GLU A 199 -4.29 -3.57 23.91
CA GLU A 199 -3.74 -2.27 24.28
C GLU A 199 -4.69 -1.51 25.23
N SER A 200 -5.98 -1.49 24.92
CA SER A 200 -7.01 -0.85 25.76
C SER A 200 -7.07 -1.48 27.16
N TYR A 201 -7.12 -2.81 27.22
CA TYR A 201 -7.18 -3.56 28.48
C TYR A 201 -5.95 -3.31 29.37
N TRP A 202 -4.75 -3.27 28.78
CA TRP A 202 -3.51 -3.00 29.51
C TRP A 202 -3.47 -1.60 30.10
N ARG A 203 -3.93 -0.57 29.36
CA ARG A 203 -3.99 0.81 29.88
C ARG A 203 -4.95 0.93 31.06
N GLU A 204 -6.11 0.27 30.98
CA GLU A 204 -7.10 0.30 32.06
C GLU A 204 -6.54 -0.30 33.36
N ARG A 205 -5.81 -1.43 33.27
CA ARG A 205 -5.11 -2.00 34.44
C ARG A 205 -4.04 -1.09 35.04
N GLN A 206 -3.34 -0.30 34.22
CA GLN A 206 -2.34 0.64 34.72
C GLN A 206 -2.99 1.81 35.48
N HIS A 207 -4.15 2.27 35.05
CA HIS A 207 -4.91 3.31 35.75
C HIS A 207 -5.51 2.85 37.09
N VAL A 208 -5.79 1.55 37.27
CA VAL A 208 -6.31 1.00 38.54
C VAL A 208 -5.20 0.79 39.59
N LYS A 209 -3.92 0.84 39.19
CA LYS A 209 -2.76 0.63 40.07
C LYS A 209 -2.10 1.92 40.59
N ASN A 210 -2.50 3.09 40.09
CA ASN A 210 -2.02 4.41 40.53
C ASN A 210 -3.14 5.15 41.28
#